data_AF-A0A2S8PQS3-F1
#
_entry.id   AF-A0A2S8PQS3-F1
#
_cell.length_a   1.000
_cell.length_b   1.000
_cell.length_c   1.000
_cell.angle_alpha   90.00
_cell.angle_beta   90.00
_cell.angle_gamma   90.00
#
_symmetry.space_group_name_H-M   'P 1'
#
loop_
_entity.id
_entity.type
_entity.pdbx_description
1 polymer ?
#
loop_
_entity_poly.entity_id
_entity_poly.type
_entity_poly.pdbx_seq_one_letter_code
_entity_poly.pdbx_strand_id
1 'polypeptide(L)'
;AKLSLDANIEIWNTLGFDPINMDVWNMKDVTHNPENQFVKYFVNNPFDVLNDIKDEIRLIKSTPASPTINNVLYTTTLNEIFEDGRDIKEALDDAQAQIEQELK
;
A
#
# COMPACT_ATOMS: atom_id res chain seq x y z
N ALA A 1 -0.39 -22.07 8.69
CA ALA A 1 -1.40 -21.28 7.92
C ALA A 1 -0.75 -19.98 7.48
N LYS A 2 -1.23 -19.26 6.44
CA LYS A 2 -0.60 -18.00 5.96
C LYS A 2 -0.41 -16.91 7.05
N LEU A 3 -1.08 -17.03 8.19
CA LEU A 3 -0.99 -16.11 9.33
C LEU A 3 -0.03 -16.55 10.43
N SER A 4 0.58 -17.74 10.35
CA SER A 4 1.56 -18.17 11.35
C SER A 4 2.90 -17.44 11.19
N LEU A 5 3.68 -17.37 12.27
CA LEU A 5 4.99 -16.74 12.27
C LEU A 5 5.90 -17.36 11.19
N ASP A 6 6.04 -18.68 11.17
CA ASP A 6 6.88 -19.40 10.19
C ASP A 6 6.48 -19.11 8.74
N ALA A 7 5.18 -19.01 8.47
CA ALA A 7 4.70 -18.69 7.14
C ALA A 7 5.04 -17.25 6.75
N ASN A 8 5.02 -16.32 7.72
CA ASN A 8 5.39 -14.92 7.51
C ASN A 8 6.91 -14.73 7.32
N ILE A 9 7.73 -15.55 7.99
CA ILE A 9 9.16 -15.64 7.71
C ILE A 9 9.39 -16.09 6.27
N GLU A 10 8.68 -17.11 5.80
CA GLU A 10 8.82 -17.60 4.42
C GLU A 10 8.23 -16.67 3.35
N ILE A 11 7.19 -15.88 3.68
CA ILE A 11 6.72 -14.79 2.81
C ILE A 11 7.87 -13.84 2.46
N TRP A 12 8.68 -13.47 3.46
CA TRP A 12 9.88 -12.67 3.21
C TRP A 12 10.99 -13.47 2.52
N ASN A 13 11.37 -14.63 3.04
CA ASN A 13 12.52 -15.39 2.54
C ASN A 13 12.36 -15.91 1.12
N THR A 14 11.13 -16.29 0.75
CA THR A 14 10.84 -16.90 -0.55
C THR A 14 10.30 -15.89 -1.55
N LEU A 15 9.40 -14.99 -1.14
CA LEU A 15 8.70 -14.08 -2.07
C LEU A 15 9.21 -12.63 -2.01
N GLY A 16 9.92 -12.25 -0.94
CA GLY A 16 10.38 -10.88 -0.73
C GLY A 16 9.24 -9.91 -0.36
N PHE A 17 8.09 -10.44 0.02
CA PHE A 17 6.94 -9.63 0.45
C PHE A 17 7.07 -9.24 1.92
N ASP A 18 6.51 -8.08 2.25
CA ASP A 18 6.38 -7.60 3.61
C ASP A 18 5.45 -8.54 4.40
N PRO A 19 5.92 -9.13 5.51
CA PRO A 19 5.08 -9.99 6.33
C PRO A 19 3.99 -9.18 7.02
N ILE A 20 2.74 -9.64 6.95
CA ILE A 20 1.61 -9.00 7.64
C ILE A 20 1.78 -9.11 9.16
N ASN A 21 2.38 -10.20 9.64
CA ASN A 21 2.76 -10.30 11.03
C ASN A 21 4.01 -9.42 11.30
N MET A 22 3.76 -8.24 11.84
CA MET A 22 4.80 -7.25 12.17
C MET A 22 5.80 -7.70 13.24
N ASP A 23 5.57 -8.81 13.95
CA ASP A 23 6.58 -9.38 14.86
C ASP A 23 7.83 -9.80 14.08
N VAL A 24 7.66 -10.28 12.84
CA VAL A 24 8.78 -10.65 11.95
C VAL A 24 9.68 -9.46 11.65
N TRP A 25 9.15 -8.23 11.65
CA TRP A 25 9.90 -7.04 11.29
C TRP A 25 11.02 -6.73 12.28
N ASN A 26 10.92 -7.25 13.52
CA ASN A 26 11.93 -7.12 14.56
C ASN A 26 12.92 -8.29 14.60
N MET A 27 12.70 -9.35 13.82
CA MET A 27 13.56 -10.54 13.77
C MET A 27 14.79 -10.27 12.89
N LYS A 28 15.85 -9.70 13.48
CA LYS A 28 17.06 -9.30 12.74
C LYS A 28 17.76 -10.47 12.03
N ASP A 29 17.69 -11.68 12.57
CA ASP A 29 18.18 -12.91 11.94
C ASP A 29 17.45 -13.24 10.63
N VAL A 30 16.20 -12.80 10.48
CA VAL A 30 15.40 -12.93 9.26
C VAL A 30 15.55 -11.70 8.37
N THR A 31 15.31 -10.50 8.92
CA THR A 31 15.21 -9.25 8.16
C THR A 31 16.57 -8.69 7.73
N HIS A 32 17.66 -9.11 8.37
CA HIS A 32 19.03 -8.68 8.07
C HIS A 32 19.93 -9.85 7.68
N ASN A 33 19.35 -11.00 7.32
CA ASN A 33 20.13 -12.14 6.86
C ASN A 33 20.92 -11.74 5.60
N PRO A 34 22.27 -11.69 5.67
CA PRO A 34 23.08 -11.26 4.55
C PRO A 34 23.02 -12.23 3.38
N GLU A 35 22.52 -13.47 3.56
CA GLU A 35 22.35 -14.44 2.49
C GLU A 35 21.00 -14.34 1.78
N ASN A 36 20.03 -13.63 2.35
CA ASN A 36 18.73 -13.42 1.72
C ASN A 36 18.87 -12.49 0.50
N GLN A 37 18.37 -12.95 -0.65
CA GLN A 37 18.49 -12.23 -1.93
C GLN A 37 17.83 -10.85 -1.92
N PHE A 38 16.76 -10.67 -1.14
CA PHE A 38 16.03 -9.41 -1.03
C PHE A 38 16.78 -8.43 -0.14
N VAL A 39 17.42 -8.91 0.95
CA VAL A 39 18.33 -8.08 1.75
C VAL A 39 19.50 -7.57 0.90
N LYS A 40 20.05 -8.41 0.00
CA LYS A 40 21.10 -8.01 -0.96
C LYS A 40 20.61 -7.03 -2.04
N TYR A 41 19.33 -7.09 -2.40
CA TYR A 41 18.74 -6.27 -3.46
C TYR A 41 18.56 -4.80 -3.05
N PHE A 42 18.09 -4.56 -1.83
CA PHE A 42 17.84 -3.21 -1.34
C PHE A 42 19.15 -2.55 -0.85
N VAL A 43 19.36 -1.28 -1.23
CA VAL A 43 20.52 -0.49 -0.78
C VAL A 43 20.46 -0.23 0.73
N ASN A 44 19.29 0.11 1.25
CA ASN A 44 19.01 0.23 2.68
C ASN A 44 18.11 -0.93 3.11
N ASN A 45 18.24 -1.39 4.36
CA ASN A 45 17.39 -2.48 4.84
C ASN A 45 15.90 -2.01 4.87
N PRO A 46 14.98 -2.71 4.19
CA PRO A 46 13.58 -2.27 4.12
C PRO A 46 12.88 -2.32 5.48
N PHE A 47 13.26 -3.24 6.38
CA PHE A 47 12.62 -3.35 7.69
C PHE A 47 13.05 -2.26 8.67
N ASP A 48 14.22 -1.66 8.48
CA ASP A 48 14.59 -0.47 9.26
C ASP A 48 13.65 0.68 8.91
N VAL A 49 13.44 0.93 7.62
CA VAL A 49 12.51 1.96 7.13
C VAL A 49 11.06 1.66 7.56
N LEU A 50 10.61 0.41 7.41
CA LEU A 50 9.24 0.02 7.80
C LEU A 50 8.99 0.19 9.30
N ASN A 51 9.99 -0.09 10.15
CA ASN A 51 9.86 0.12 11.59
C ASN A 51 9.83 1.61 11.94
N ASP A 52 10.57 2.46 11.22
CA ASP A 52 10.55 3.92 11.43
C ASP A 52 9.18 4.54 11.12
N ILE A 53 8.48 4.04 10.09
CA ILE A 53 7.15 4.56 9.68
C ILE A 53 5.97 3.72 10.19
N LYS A 54 6.22 2.72 11.03
CA LYS A 54 5.21 1.69 11.39
C LYS A 54 3.93 2.30 11.95
N ASP A 55 4.04 3.35 12.76
CA ASP A 55 2.90 4.02 13.38
C ASP A 55 2.09 4.88 12.39
N GLU A 56 2.64 5.16 11.21
CA GLU A 56 1.95 5.85 10.11
C GLU A 56 1.14 4.88 9.23
N ILE A 57 1.37 3.58 9.34
CA ILE A 57 0.67 2.55 8.56
C ILE A 57 -0.74 2.39 9.12
N ARG A 58 -1.73 2.89 8.36
CA ARG A 58 -3.14 2.89 8.77
C ARG A 58 -3.92 1.71 8.20
N LEU A 59 -4.97 1.33 8.91
CA LEU A 59 -5.98 0.40 8.41
C LEU A 59 -6.74 1.03 7.23
N ILE A 60 -6.75 0.34 6.10
CA ILE A 60 -7.62 0.67 4.97
C ILE A 60 -9.00 0.04 5.22
N LYS A 61 -10.04 0.86 5.23
CA LYS A 61 -11.43 0.41 5.26
C LYS A 61 -12.05 0.60 3.88
N SER A 62 -12.42 -0.51 3.25
CA SER A 62 -13.17 -0.49 2.00
C SER A 62 -14.68 -0.56 2.28
N THR A 63 -15.44 0.21 1.53
CA THR A 63 -16.91 0.17 1.46
C THR A 63 -17.37 -0.34 0.09
N PRO A 64 -18.65 -0.70 -0.09
CA PRO A 64 -19.20 -1.00 -1.41
C PRO A 64 -19.05 0.13 -2.44
N ALA A 65 -18.88 1.39 -1.99
CA ALA A 65 -18.65 2.54 -2.87
C ALA A 65 -17.20 2.65 -3.39
N SER A 66 -16.24 1.97 -2.77
CA SER A 66 -14.81 2.12 -3.10
C SER A 66 -14.46 1.83 -4.57
N PRO A 67 -15.04 0.81 -5.23
CA PRO A 67 -14.82 0.59 -6.65
C PRO A 67 -15.26 1.77 -7.53
N THR A 68 -16.44 2.34 -7.25
CA THR A 68 -16.97 3.51 -7.96
C THR A 68 -16.06 4.73 -7.77
N ILE A 69 -15.68 5.01 -6.52
CA ILE A 69 -14.75 6.08 -6.18
C ILE A 69 -13.42 5.92 -6.95
N ASN A 70 -12.84 4.72 -6.92
CA ASN A 70 -11.59 4.44 -7.61
C ASN A 70 -11.72 4.61 -9.14
N ASN A 71 -12.84 4.17 -9.72
CA ASN A 71 -13.07 4.31 -11.15
C ASN A 71 -13.09 5.79 -11.57
N VAL A 72 -13.91 6.62 -10.91
CA VAL A 72 -14.03 8.06 -11.22
C VAL A 72 -12.71 8.80 -11.00
N LEU A 73 -11.98 8.49 -9.91
CA LEU A 73 -10.71 9.14 -9.63
C LEU A 73 -9.62 8.76 -10.64
N TYR A 74 -9.39 7.46 -10.87
CA TYR A 74 -8.25 7.00 -11.66
C TYR A 74 -8.45 7.09 -13.17
N THR A 75 -9.69 7.08 -13.67
CA THR A 75 -9.94 7.14 -15.12
C THR A 75 -10.12 8.56 -15.63
N THR A 76 -10.66 9.46 -14.79
CA THR A 76 -10.99 10.83 -15.21
C THR A 76 -10.29 11.85 -14.32
N THR A 77 -10.68 11.94 -13.05
CA THR A 77 -10.38 13.09 -12.18
C THR A 77 -8.88 13.37 -12.06
N LEU A 78 -8.06 12.34 -11.83
CA LEU A 78 -6.63 12.53 -11.64
C LEU A 78 -5.91 12.85 -12.96
N ASN A 79 -6.40 12.37 -14.10
CA ASN A 79 -5.86 12.76 -15.41
C ASN A 79 -6.17 14.23 -15.68
N GLU A 80 -7.40 14.68 -15.42
CA GLU A 80 -7.77 16.10 -15.60
C GLU A 80 -6.90 17.03 -14.73
N ILE A 81 -6.61 16.62 -13.49
CA ILE A 81 -5.77 17.41 -12.58
C ILE A 81 -4.30 17.41 -13.00
N PHE A 82 -3.72 16.23 -13.21
CA PHE A 82 -2.26 16.10 -13.36
C PHE A 82 -1.76 16.21 -14.79
N GLU A 83 -2.57 15.84 -15.77
CA GLU A 83 -2.20 15.86 -17.20
C GLU A 83 -2.80 17.07 -17.91
N ASP A 84 -4.08 17.38 -17.67
CA ASP A 84 -4.78 18.46 -18.39
C ASP A 84 -4.70 19.82 -17.67
N GLY A 85 -4.23 19.86 -16.42
CA GLY A 85 -4.04 21.08 -15.65
C GLY A 85 -5.35 21.75 -15.20
N ARG A 86 -6.43 20.98 -15.07
CA ARG A 86 -7.71 21.45 -14.54
C ARG A 86 -7.56 21.95 -13.09
N ASP A 87 -8.39 22.92 -12.70
CA ASP A 87 -8.45 23.34 -11.30
C ASP A 87 -8.82 22.15 -10.40
N ILE A 88 -8.03 21.96 -9.34
CA ILE A 88 -8.13 20.80 -8.44
C ILE A 88 -9.49 20.76 -7.76
N LYS A 89 -9.99 21.91 -7.29
CA LYS A 89 -11.23 21.96 -6.54
C LYS A 89 -12.41 21.65 -7.46
N GLU A 90 -12.45 22.26 -8.64
CA GLU A 90 -13.49 21.99 -9.62
C GLU A 90 -13.53 20.53 -10.06
N ALA A 91 -12.37 19.93 -10.34
CA ALA A 91 -12.30 18.51 -10.72
C ALA A 91 -12.81 17.59 -9.60
N LEU A 92 -12.45 17.86 -8.35
CA LEU A 92 -12.90 17.07 -7.20
C LEU A 92 -14.39 17.26 -6.89
N ASP A 93 -14.92 18.47 -7.03
CA ASP A 93 -16.35 18.74 -6.84
C ASP A 93 -17.19 17.99 -7.88
N ASP A 94 -16.76 17.99 -9.15
CA ASP A 94 -17.42 17.23 -10.21
C ASP A 94 -17.33 15.72 -9.99
N ALA A 95 -16.16 15.23 -9.57
CA ALA A 95 -15.97 13.82 -9.24
C ALA A 95 -16.92 13.38 -8.11
N GLN A 96 -17.06 14.18 -7.06
CA GLN A 96 -18.00 13.92 -5.97
C GLN A 96 -19.44 13.83 -6.49
N ALA A 97 -19.86 14.79 -7.32
CA ALA A 97 -21.21 14.80 -7.89
C ALA A 97 -21.47 13.56 -8.77
N GLN A 98 -20.49 13.15 -9.58
CA GLN A 98 -20.57 11.93 -10.39
C GLN A 98 -20.69 10.68 -9.53
N ILE A 99 -19.84 10.52 -8.50
CA ILE A 99 -19.87 9.37 -7.59
C ILE A 99 -21.22 9.27 -6.90
N GLU A 100 -21.76 10.38 -6.39
CA GLU A 100 -23.08 10.40 -5.76
C GLU A 100 -24.20 10.04 -6.73
N GLN A 101 -24.06 10.35 -8.02
CA GLN A 101 -25.02 9.96 -9.04
C GLN A 101 -24.95 8.46 -9.35
N GLU A 102 -23.75 7.88 -9.45
CA GLU A 102 -23.54 6.46 -9.75
C GLU A 102 -23.93 5.53 -8.59
N LEU A 103 -23.93 6.03 -7.35
CA LEU A 103 -24.29 5.27 -6.16
C LEU A 103 -25.77 5.36 -5.75
N LYS A 104 -26.58 6.15 -6.46
CA LYS A 104 -28.05 6.22 -6.28
C LYS A 104 -28.74 5.03 -6.94
#